data_AF-A0A069I7P8-F1
#
_entry.id   AF-A0A069I7P8-F1
#
_cell.length_a   1.000
_cell.length_b   1.000
_cell.length_c   1.000
_cell.angle_alpha   90.00
_cell.angle_beta   90.00
_cell.angle_gamma   90.00
#
_symmetry.space_group_name_H-M   'P 1'
#
loop_
_entity.id
_entity.type
_entity.pdbx_description
1 polymer ?
#
loop_
_entity_poly.entity_id
_entity_poly.type
_entity_poly.pdbx_seq_one_letter_code
_entity_poly.pdbx_strand_id
1 'polypeptide(L)'
;MLMLSTTQLPLFPLAPTLCNDTAEPALLLMACSGSKLDRDARAIDLYRGVMYQSYRAHLRTDAAPSVLILSARHGFLHPDTEIAPYDERMTRQRADEMMADLSSYLRPRAWPTRVGSVMLAGGAEYRRVMRAALARRYGPTLPVLQESYGGIGMQRSQLGAFLAGLKPAFRDQIGQHANGTPIFRAYGRIVAGDVATLRYRAAPALPPRQARVLSVFNGPSGPTADVEVEDLVRGRTRICPRWVSVADLHTSTKEPA
;
A
#
# COMPACT_ATOMS: atom_id res chain seq x y z
N MET A 1 20.34 -34.26 -26.34
CA MET A 1 20.21 -34.43 -24.88
C MET A 1 19.50 -33.20 -24.34
N LEU A 2 18.16 -33.25 -24.27
CA LEU A 2 17.33 -32.13 -23.80
C LEU A 2 17.33 -32.12 -22.27
N MET A 3 17.89 -31.07 -21.66
CA MET A 3 17.76 -30.80 -20.23
C MET A 3 16.40 -30.13 -19.99
N LEU A 4 15.43 -30.91 -19.54
CA LEU A 4 14.15 -30.40 -19.04
C LEU A 4 14.43 -29.64 -17.74
N SER A 5 14.33 -28.31 -17.80
CA SER A 5 14.46 -27.43 -16.64
C SER A 5 13.17 -27.50 -15.84
N THR A 6 13.20 -28.24 -14.72
CA THR A 6 12.06 -28.39 -13.81
C THR A 6 11.76 -27.06 -13.15
N THR A 7 10.76 -26.34 -13.64
CA THR A 7 10.25 -25.14 -12.97
C THR A 7 9.47 -25.59 -11.74
N GLN A 8 10.13 -25.58 -10.58
CA GLN A 8 9.51 -25.94 -9.31
C GLN A 8 8.64 -24.76 -8.84
N LEU A 9 7.34 -24.84 -9.12
CA LEU A 9 6.34 -23.96 -8.53
C LEU A 9 6.37 -24.12 -7.00
N PRO A 10 6.38 -23.03 -6.22
CA PRO A 10 6.31 -23.15 -4.77
C PRO A 10 4.95 -23.77 -4.38
N LEU A 11 5.03 -24.95 -3.77
CA LEU A 11 3.89 -25.84 -3.49
C LEU A 11 3.05 -25.41 -2.27
N PHE A 12 3.33 -24.24 -1.69
CA PHE A 12 2.63 -23.72 -0.52
C PHE A 12 2.31 -22.23 -0.68
N PRO A 13 1.10 -21.78 -0.34
CA PRO A 13 0.84 -20.35 -0.19
C PRO A 13 1.78 -19.80 0.89
N LEU A 14 2.54 -18.77 0.54
CA LEU A 14 3.44 -18.09 1.48
C LEU A 14 2.66 -17.72 2.75
N ALA A 15 3.12 -18.24 3.89
CA ALA A 15 2.55 -17.91 5.18
C ALA A 15 2.65 -16.40 5.42
N PRO A 16 1.63 -15.78 6.03
CA PRO A 16 1.70 -14.37 6.33
C PRO A 16 2.88 -14.08 7.25
N THR A 17 3.70 -13.09 6.91
CA THR A 17 4.95 -12.80 7.62
C THR A 17 5.07 -11.32 7.92
N LEU A 18 5.59 -11.01 9.11
CA LEU A 18 6.04 -9.67 9.47
C LEU A 18 7.46 -9.48 8.97
N CYS A 19 7.74 -8.30 8.43
CA CYS A 19 9.10 -7.93 8.11
C CYS A 19 9.46 -6.65 8.85
N ASN A 20 10.67 -6.62 9.40
CA ASN A 20 11.23 -5.44 10.06
C ASN A 20 11.69 -4.37 9.05
N ASP A 21 11.49 -4.58 7.76
CA ASP A 21 11.92 -3.64 6.73
C ASP A 21 10.85 -2.58 6.47
N THR A 22 11.24 -1.31 6.57
CA THR A 22 10.38 -0.14 6.25
C THR A 22 9.98 -0.06 4.77
N ALA A 23 10.46 -0.98 3.94
CA ALA A 23 10.08 -1.16 2.54
C ALA A 23 8.82 -2.04 2.33
N GLU A 24 8.40 -2.83 3.32
CA GLU A 24 7.19 -3.66 3.20
C GLU A 24 5.90 -2.82 3.33
N PRO A 25 4.78 -3.24 2.71
CA PRO A 25 3.58 -2.43 2.60
C PRO A 25 2.97 -2.17 3.98
N ALA A 26 2.55 -0.93 4.19
CA ALA A 26 1.86 -0.52 5.40
C ALA A 26 0.43 -1.08 5.43
N LEU A 27 -0.04 -1.48 6.61
CA LEU A 27 -1.41 -1.90 6.85
C LEU A 27 -2.13 -0.90 7.77
N LEU A 28 -3.25 -0.37 7.31
CA LEU A 28 -4.15 0.48 8.09
C LEU A 28 -5.43 -0.28 8.42
N LEU A 29 -5.65 -0.56 9.71
CA LEU A 29 -6.90 -1.12 10.24
C LEU A 29 -7.79 0.03 10.73
N MET A 30 -8.93 0.23 10.08
CA MET A 30 -9.88 1.28 10.44
C MET A 30 -11.14 0.71 11.09
N ALA A 31 -11.63 1.36 12.14
CA ALA A 31 -12.95 1.09 12.68
C ALA A 31 -14.04 1.52 11.68
N CYS A 32 -15.17 0.81 11.67
CA CYS A 32 -16.35 1.28 10.96
C CYS A 32 -16.90 2.58 11.59
N SER A 33 -17.74 3.30 10.84
CA SER A 33 -18.33 4.56 11.28
C SER A 33 -19.83 4.44 11.53
N GLY A 34 -20.33 5.17 12.54
CA GLY A 34 -21.77 5.38 12.72
C GLY A 34 -22.38 6.12 11.52
N SER A 35 -21.69 7.15 11.02
CA SER A 35 -22.10 7.90 9.82
C SER A 35 -21.86 7.07 8.55
N LYS A 36 -22.93 6.79 7.82
CA LYS A 36 -22.93 5.98 6.59
C LYS A 36 -23.73 6.67 5.48
N LEU A 37 -23.51 6.29 4.22
CA LEU A 37 -24.48 6.57 3.16
C LEU A 37 -25.77 5.79 3.44
N ASP A 38 -26.86 6.17 2.77
CA ASP A 38 -28.20 5.57 2.85
C ASP A 38 -28.46 4.50 1.78
N ARG A 39 -27.42 4.12 1.03
CA ARG A 39 -27.45 3.15 -0.05
C ARG A 39 -26.25 2.23 0.00
N ASP A 40 -26.37 1.10 -0.68
CA ASP A 40 -25.28 0.16 -0.89
C ASP A 40 -24.09 0.86 -1.54
N ALA A 41 -22.91 0.61 -0.98
CA ALA A 41 -21.67 1.15 -1.47
C ALA A 41 -20.51 0.27 -1.00
N ARG A 42 -19.36 0.43 -1.65
CA ARG A 42 -18.08 -0.10 -1.16
C ARG A 42 -17.85 0.39 0.27
N ALA A 43 -17.37 -0.48 1.15
CA ALA A 43 -17.17 -0.18 2.56
C ALA A 43 -16.39 1.12 2.79
N ILE A 44 -15.32 1.36 2.02
CA ILE A 44 -14.52 2.58 2.13
C ILE A 44 -15.34 3.85 1.83
N ASP A 45 -16.31 3.79 0.92
CA ASP A 45 -17.18 4.89 0.49
C ASP A 45 -18.46 5.02 1.33
N LEU A 46 -18.97 3.90 1.84
CA LEU A 46 -20.13 3.84 2.72
C LEU A 46 -19.88 4.67 3.98
N TYR A 47 -18.74 4.50 4.64
CA TYR A 47 -18.45 5.18 5.90
C TYR A 47 -18.03 6.65 5.69
N ARG A 48 -18.71 7.58 6.38
CA ARG A 48 -18.58 9.04 6.19
C ARG A 48 -18.04 9.80 7.40
N GLY A 49 -17.72 9.10 8.49
CA GLY A 49 -17.25 9.73 9.73
C GLY A 49 -15.91 10.46 9.58
N VAL A 50 -15.58 11.29 10.58
CA VAL A 50 -14.42 12.19 10.56
C VAL A 50 -13.06 11.50 10.36
N MET A 51 -12.92 10.23 10.77
CA MET A 51 -11.71 9.44 10.49
C MET A 51 -11.59 9.10 9.00
N TYR A 52 -12.69 8.78 8.30
CA TYR A 52 -12.71 8.54 6.86
C TYR A 52 -12.47 9.82 6.07
N GLN A 53 -12.97 10.96 6.54
CA GLN A 53 -12.64 12.27 5.98
C GLN A 53 -11.13 12.55 6.09
N SER A 54 -10.55 12.30 7.27
CA SER A 54 -9.12 12.50 7.51
C SER A 54 -8.25 11.54 6.69
N TYR A 55 -8.66 10.27 6.57
CA TYR A 55 -8.04 9.29 5.68
C TYR A 55 -7.98 9.81 4.25
N ARG A 56 -9.11 10.25 3.69
CA ARG A 56 -9.18 10.77 2.31
C ARG A 56 -8.35 12.04 2.10
N ALA A 57 -8.33 12.93 3.09
CA ALA A 57 -7.57 14.17 3.02
C ALA A 57 -6.05 13.95 3.04
N HIS A 58 -5.56 12.87 3.64
CA HIS A 58 -4.12 12.59 3.77
C HIS A 58 -3.66 11.43 2.87
N LEU A 59 -4.56 10.76 2.16
CA LEU A 59 -4.21 9.64 1.31
C LEU A 59 -3.36 10.12 0.13
N ARG A 60 -2.13 9.60 0.07
CA ARG A 60 -1.19 9.82 -1.03
C ARG A 60 -1.28 8.67 -2.02
N THR A 61 -1.55 8.97 -3.29
CA THR A 61 -1.63 7.96 -4.36
C THR A 61 -0.31 7.23 -4.60
N ASP A 62 0.81 7.86 -4.23
CA ASP A 62 2.16 7.33 -4.32
C ASP A 62 2.58 6.50 -3.09
N ALA A 63 1.83 6.54 -2.00
CA ALA A 63 2.17 5.84 -0.76
C ALA A 63 0.90 5.36 -0.04
N ALA A 64 0.01 4.69 -0.79
CA ALA A 64 -1.24 4.20 -0.24
C ALA A 64 -1.00 2.92 0.59
N PRO A 65 -1.48 2.84 1.84
CA PRO A 65 -1.41 1.61 2.63
C PRO A 65 -2.44 0.59 2.11
N SER A 66 -2.22 -0.68 2.42
CA SER A 66 -3.30 -1.67 2.42
C SER A 66 -4.29 -1.29 3.52
N VAL A 67 -5.59 -1.26 3.20
CA VAL A 67 -6.64 -0.89 4.16
C VAL A 67 -7.50 -2.11 4.46
N LEU A 68 -7.86 -2.28 5.74
CA LEU A 68 -8.93 -3.17 6.17
C LEU A 68 -9.83 -2.44 7.14
N ILE A 69 -11.13 -2.70 7.05
CA ILE A 69 -12.13 -2.06 7.89
C ILE A 69 -12.72 -3.10 8.85
N LEU A 70 -12.63 -2.84 10.15
CA LEU A 70 -13.31 -3.63 11.16
C LEU A 70 -14.73 -3.09 11.38
N SER A 71 -15.72 -3.84 10.91
CA SER A 71 -17.14 -3.63 11.12
C SER A 71 -17.64 -4.43 12.33
N ALA A 72 -18.43 -3.80 13.20
CA ALA A 72 -19.12 -4.51 14.28
C ALA A 72 -20.03 -5.62 13.76
N ARG A 73 -20.73 -5.37 12.64
CA ARG A 73 -21.62 -6.34 12.01
C ARG A 73 -20.87 -7.40 11.21
N HIS A 74 -19.97 -6.96 10.33
CA HIS A 74 -19.44 -7.81 9.28
C HIS A 74 -18.03 -8.35 9.53
N GLY A 75 -17.38 -7.96 10.64
CA GLY A 75 -15.98 -8.29 10.89
C GLY A 75 -15.03 -7.50 9.99
N PHE A 76 -13.93 -8.12 9.56
CA PHE A 76 -12.93 -7.47 8.71
C PHE A 76 -13.36 -7.46 7.23
N LEU A 77 -13.45 -6.26 6.67
CA LEU A 77 -13.86 -5.99 5.30
C LEU A 77 -12.69 -5.46 4.46
N HIS A 78 -12.65 -5.87 3.19
CA HIS A 78 -11.86 -5.17 2.18
C HIS A 78 -12.52 -3.82 1.85
N PRO A 79 -11.76 -2.74 1.55
CA PRO A 79 -12.32 -1.43 1.25
C PRO A 79 -13.37 -1.45 0.12
N ASP A 80 -13.17 -2.31 -0.88
CA ASP A 80 -14.08 -2.45 -2.03
C ASP A 80 -15.28 -3.39 -1.78
N THR A 81 -15.42 -3.99 -0.60
CA THR A 81 -16.58 -4.85 -0.31
C THR A 81 -17.86 -4.03 -0.27
N GLU A 82 -18.81 -4.32 -1.16
CA GLU A 82 -20.13 -3.68 -1.16
C GLU A 82 -20.97 -4.16 0.02
N ILE A 83 -21.52 -3.22 0.78
CA ILE A 83 -22.38 -3.47 1.94
C ILE A 83 -23.49 -2.42 2.03
N ALA A 84 -24.65 -2.85 2.51
CA ALA A 84 -25.79 -2.00 2.82
C ALA A 84 -25.55 -1.19 4.12
N PRO A 85 -26.20 -0.03 4.28
CA PRO A 85 -26.18 0.69 5.55
C PRO A 85 -26.75 -0.14 6.70
N TYR A 86 -26.20 0.10 7.89
CA TYR A 86 -26.60 -0.60 9.10
C TYR A 86 -26.36 0.21 10.38
N ASP A 87 -27.04 -0.16 11.45
CA ASP A 87 -26.77 0.34 12.80
C ASP A 87 -26.36 -0.80 13.74
N GLU A 88 -25.06 -0.88 14.02
CA GLU A 88 -24.48 -1.81 14.98
C GLU A 88 -23.19 -1.21 15.51
N ARG A 89 -23.08 -1.10 16.83
CA ARG A 89 -21.93 -0.50 17.53
C ARG A 89 -21.03 -1.59 18.08
N MET A 90 -19.72 -1.37 18.02
CA MET A 90 -18.74 -2.21 18.72
C MET A 90 -18.77 -1.89 20.21
N THR A 91 -19.70 -2.51 20.94
CA THR A 91 -19.72 -2.53 22.40
C THR A 91 -18.63 -3.48 22.90
N ARG A 92 -18.33 -3.41 24.21
CA ARG A 92 -17.42 -4.36 24.85
C ARG A 92 -17.90 -5.81 24.67
N GLN A 93 -19.18 -6.07 24.91
CA GLN A 93 -19.79 -7.39 24.68
C GLN A 93 -19.61 -7.84 23.23
N ARG A 94 -19.87 -6.96 22.25
CA ARG A 94 -19.72 -7.31 20.84
C ARG A 94 -18.27 -7.63 20.48
N ALA A 95 -17.32 -6.88 21.05
CA ALA A 95 -15.91 -7.17 20.89
C ALA A 95 -15.56 -8.54 21.49
N ASP A 96 -16.03 -8.84 22.71
CA ASP A 96 -15.82 -10.14 23.38
C ASP A 96 -16.35 -11.32 22.56
N GLU A 97 -17.58 -11.22 22.04
CA GLU A 97 -18.16 -12.19 21.12
C GLU A 97 -17.28 -12.39 19.87
N MET A 98 -16.81 -11.29 19.28
CA MET A 98 -15.97 -11.32 18.08
C MET A 98 -14.60 -11.94 18.35
N MET A 99 -14.02 -11.74 19.53
CA MET A 99 -12.74 -12.38 19.89
C MET A 99 -12.90 -13.86 20.19
N ALA A 100 -14.02 -14.28 20.79
CA ALA A 100 -14.30 -15.68 21.07
C ALA A 100 -14.36 -16.53 19.79
N ASP A 101 -14.87 -15.96 18.69
CA ASP A 101 -14.92 -16.60 17.37
C ASP A 101 -14.16 -15.79 16.30
N LEU A 102 -12.96 -15.31 16.64
CA LEU A 102 -12.20 -14.42 15.76
C LEU A 102 -11.95 -14.99 14.36
N SER A 103 -11.81 -16.32 14.25
CA SER A 103 -11.61 -17.01 12.97
C SER A 103 -12.71 -16.78 11.96
N SER A 104 -13.98 -16.70 12.37
CA SER A 104 -15.10 -16.51 11.44
C SER A 104 -15.13 -15.10 10.84
N TYR A 105 -14.56 -14.13 11.55
CA TYR A 105 -14.48 -12.72 11.13
C TYR A 105 -13.21 -12.39 10.33
N LEU A 106 -12.19 -13.25 10.38
CA LEU A 106 -10.98 -13.12 9.57
C LEU A 106 -11.23 -13.64 8.16
N ARG A 107 -11.84 -12.81 7.30
CA ARG A 107 -11.96 -13.08 5.84
C ARG A 107 -10.57 -13.25 5.22
N PRO A 108 -10.06 -14.46 4.92
CA PRO A 108 -8.61 -14.65 4.68
C PRO A 108 -8.09 -13.92 3.44
N ARG A 109 -8.94 -13.75 2.42
CA ARG A 109 -8.61 -13.07 1.16
C ARG A 109 -8.45 -11.55 1.30
N ALA A 110 -8.92 -10.96 2.39
CA ALA A 110 -8.82 -9.52 2.59
C ALA A 110 -7.44 -9.11 3.15
N TRP A 111 -6.73 -10.03 3.81
CA TRP A 111 -5.49 -9.71 4.52
C TRP A 111 -4.26 -9.83 3.62
N PRO A 112 -3.35 -8.84 3.61
CA PRO A 112 -2.08 -8.95 2.90
C PRO A 112 -1.23 -10.10 3.45
N THR A 113 -0.35 -10.65 2.61
CA THR A 113 0.57 -11.72 3.01
C THR A 113 1.78 -11.18 3.78
N ARG A 114 2.20 -9.95 3.50
CA ARG A 114 3.30 -9.29 4.22
C ARG A 114 2.86 -7.91 4.68
N VAL A 115 3.32 -7.54 5.86
CA VAL A 115 3.08 -6.20 6.44
C VAL A 115 4.36 -5.69 7.10
N GLY A 116 4.64 -4.40 6.87
CA GLY A 116 5.72 -3.68 7.53
C GLY A 116 5.19 -2.88 8.72
N SER A 117 4.79 -1.63 8.47
CA SER A 117 4.17 -0.76 9.48
C SER A 117 2.66 -0.99 9.58
N VAL A 118 2.12 -0.91 10.79
CA VAL A 118 0.70 -1.13 11.06
C VAL A 118 0.12 0.01 11.89
N MET A 119 -1.06 0.51 11.51
CA MET A 119 -1.81 1.51 12.28
C MET A 119 -3.21 0.99 12.62
N LEU A 120 -3.58 1.07 13.90
CA LEU A 120 -4.94 0.80 14.38
C LEU A 120 -5.67 2.12 14.61
N ALA A 121 -6.61 2.45 13.73
CA ALA A 121 -7.43 3.66 13.81
C ALA A 121 -8.84 3.30 14.31
N GLY A 122 -9.09 3.49 15.61
CA GLY A 122 -10.39 3.20 16.21
C GLY A 122 -10.46 3.38 17.73
N GLY A 123 -11.69 3.28 18.24
CA GLY A 123 -11.95 3.25 19.69
C GLY A 123 -11.32 2.02 20.37
N ALA A 124 -11.27 2.03 21.70
CA ALA A 124 -10.60 0.99 22.49
C ALA A 124 -11.07 -0.43 22.16
N GLU A 125 -12.39 -0.66 22.05
CA GLU A 125 -12.95 -1.97 21.72
C GLU A 125 -12.57 -2.45 20.31
N TYR A 126 -12.55 -1.54 19.33
CA TYR A 126 -12.06 -1.87 17.98
C TYR A 126 -10.58 -2.25 18.00
N ARG A 127 -9.73 -1.46 18.67
CA ARG A 127 -8.29 -1.71 18.73
C ARG A 127 -7.97 -3.04 19.43
N ARG A 128 -8.76 -3.42 20.45
CA ARG A 128 -8.62 -4.71 21.12
C ARG A 128 -8.83 -5.88 20.16
N VAL A 129 -9.89 -5.86 19.37
CA VAL A 129 -10.15 -6.88 18.33
C VAL A 129 -9.09 -6.85 17.23
N MET A 130 -8.69 -5.66 16.76
CA MET A 130 -7.64 -5.51 15.75
C MET A 130 -6.30 -6.09 16.21
N ARG A 131 -5.90 -5.87 17.46
CA ARG A 131 -4.68 -6.46 18.03
C ARG A 131 -4.74 -7.98 18.04
N ALA A 132 -5.87 -8.55 18.48
CA ALA A 132 -6.07 -10.00 18.48
C ALA A 132 -6.01 -10.58 17.06
N ALA A 133 -6.60 -9.89 16.09
CA ALA A 133 -6.57 -10.27 14.67
C ALA A 133 -5.14 -10.28 14.10
N LEU A 134 -4.36 -9.23 14.38
CA LEU A 134 -2.96 -9.17 13.96
C LEU A 134 -2.13 -10.27 14.60
N ALA A 135 -2.25 -10.46 15.91
CA ALA A 135 -1.54 -11.50 16.64
C ALA A 135 -1.83 -12.90 16.08
N ARG A 136 -3.10 -13.16 15.73
CA ARG A 136 -3.52 -14.42 15.11
C ARG A 136 -3.01 -14.58 13.68
N ARG A 137 -2.97 -13.51 12.90
CA ARG A 137 -2.61 -13.57 11.47
C ARG A 137 -1.11 -13.62 11.22
N TYR A 138 -0.33 -12.88 12.01
CA TYR A 138 1.08 -12.65 11.77
C TYR A 138 2.00 -13.05 12.93
N GLY A 139 1.43 -13.47 14.07
CA GLY A 139 2.17 -13.77 15.28
C GLY A 139 2.22 -12.59 16.27
N PRO A 140 2.69 -12.83 17.51
CA PRO A 140 2.53 -11.90 18.64
C PRO A 140 3.46 -10.67 18.60
N THR A 141 4.58 -10.72 17.88
CA THR A 141 5.62 -9.69 17.86
C THR A 141 5.44 -8.72 16.68
N LEU A 142 4.69 -7.63 16.89
CA LEU A 142 4.45 -6.58 15.89
C LEU A 142 5.47 -5.43 16.06
N PRO A 143 6.48 -5.29 15.18
CA PRO A 143 7.64 -4.42 15.41
C PRO A 143 7.34 -2.91 15.18
N VAL A 144 6.35 -2.56 14.36
CA VAL A 144 5.95 -1.16 14.10
C VAL A 144 4.43 -1.03 14.14
N LEU A 145 3.87 -1.14 15.35
CA LEU A 145 2.44 -0.95 15.61
C LEU A 145 2.17 0.44 16.20
N GLN A 146 1.37 1.23 15.50
CA GLN A 146 0.83 2.49 15.99
C GLN A 146 -0.66 2.34 16.28
N GLU A 147 -1.16 3.07 17.27
CA GLU A 147 -2.56 3.03 17.65
C GLU A 147 -3.09 4.43 17.90
N SER A 148 -4.29 4.70 17.42
CA SER A 148 -4.97 5.94 17.74
C SER A 148 -5.35 5.99 19.22
N TYR A 149 -4.96 7.05 19.93
CA TYR A 149 -5.34 7.31 21.32
C TYR A 149 -5.79 8.76 21.53
N GLY A 150 -6.39 9.04 22.70
CA GLY A 150 -6.92 10.35 23.06
C GLY A 150 -8.26 10.67 22.38
N GLY A 151 -8.67 11.94 22.47
CA GLY A 151 -9.88 12.46 21.82
C GLY A 151 -9.81 12.46 20.29
N ILE A 152 -10.95 12.64 19.64
CA ILE A 152 -11.10 12.45 18.19
C ILE A 152 -10.17 13.35 17.36
N GLY A 153 -9.88 14.58 17.80
CA GLY A 153 -8.93 15.47 17.11
C GLY A 153 -7.49 14.92 17.12
N MET A 154 -7.04 14.37 18.24
CA MET A 154 -5.72 13.75 18.35
C MET A 154 -5.63 12.50 17.47
N GLN A 155 -6.65 11.65 17.48
CA GLN A 155 -6.68 10.45 16.64
C GLN A 155 -6.61 10.78 15.14
N ARG A 156 -7.29 11.85 14.71
CA ARG A 156 -7.22 12.35 13.32
C ARG A 156 -5.82 12.83 12.96
N SER A 157 -5.16 13.57 13.85
CA SER A 157 -3.77 14.01 13.67
C SER A 157 -2.81 12.82 13.57
N GLN A 158 -2.95 11.82 14.45
CA GLN A 158 -2.14 10.60 14.42
C GLN A 158 -2.33 9.81 13.11
N LEU A 159 -3.56 9.68 12.62
CA LEU A 159 -3.83 9.06 11.31
C LEU A 159 -3.18 9.85 10.16
N GLY A 160 -3.29 11.18 10.18
CA GLY A 160 -2.65 12.05 9.19
C GLY A 160 -1.13 11.91 9.19
N ALA A 161 -0.50 11.91 10.38
CA ALA A 161 0.94 11.71 10.54
C ALA A 161 1.40 10.34 10.04
N PHE A 162 0.66 9.28 10.35
CA PHE A 162 0.93 7.93 9.85
C PHE A 162 0.93 7.89 8.31
N LEU A 163 -0.13 8.42 7.68
CA LEU A 163 -0.26 8.44 6.22
C LEU A 163 0.80 9.32 5.55
N ALA A 164 1.14 10.48 6.15
CA ALA A 164 2.18 11.36 5.64
C ALA A 164 3.57 10.70 5.70
N GLY A 165 3.83 9.92 6.74
CA GLY A 165 5.09 9.20 6.95
C GLY A 165 5.30 7.97 6.07
N LEU A 166 4.30 7.56 5.27
CA LEU A 166 4.42 6.41 4.39
C LEU A 166 5.43 6.68 3.26
N LYS A 167 6.31 5.70 3.05
CA LYS A 167 7.23 5.66 1.92
C LYS A 167 6.51 5.11 0.69
N PRO A 168 6.89 5.55 -0.52
CA PRO A 168 6.40 4.91 -1.73
C PRO A 168 6.75 3.43 -1.77
N ALA A 169 5.85 2.63 -2.33
CA ALA A 169 6.04 1.19 -2.49
C ALA A 169 6.05 0.79 -3.97
N PHE A 170 6.71 -0.34 -4.24
CA PHE A 170 6.60 -1.02 -5.52
C PHE A 170 5.23 -1.68 -5.66
N ARG A 171 4.63 -1.58 -6.85
CA ARG A 171 3.29 -2.08 -7.15
C ARG A 171 3.24 -2.81 -8.49
N ASP A 172 2.39 -3.83 -8.53
CA ASP A 172 2.13 -4.74 -9.66
C ASP A 172 3.41 -5.36 -10.21
N GLN A 173 3.86 -6.46 -9.62
CA GLN A 173 5.00 -7.21 -10.15
C GLN A 173 4.65 -7.74 -11.55
N ILE A 174 5.42 -7.35 -12.56
CA ILE A 174 5.21 -7.69 -13.97
C ILE A 174 6.26 -8.67 -14.52
N GLY A 175 7.31 -8.95 -13.76
CA GLY A 175 8.36 -9.87 -14.18
C GLY A 175 9.50 -9.97 -13.18
N GLN A 176 10.61 -10.53 -13.64
CA GLN A 176 11.87 -10.62 -12.89
C GLN A 176 13.04 -10.51 -13.88
N HIS A 177 14.14 -9.88 -13.46
CA HIS A 177 15.40 -9.90 -14.18
C HIS A 177 16.04 -11.31 -14.13
N ALA A 178 17.03 -11.57 -15.00
CA ALA A 178 17.72 -12.86 -15.06
C ALA A 178 18.41 -13.26 -13.73
N ASN A 179 18.76 -12.28 -12.89
CA ASN A 179 19.34 -12.50 -11.56
C ASN A 179 18.27 -12.69 -10.46
N GLY A 180 16.98 -12.76 -10.81
CA GLY A 180 15.86 -12.94 -9.89
C GLY A 180 15.30 -11.65 -9.28
N THR A 181 15.87 -10.47 -9.58
CA THR A 181 15.35 -9.19 -9.06
C THR A 181 13.93 -8.93 -9.61
N PRO A 182 12.90 -8.75 -8.75
CA PRO A 182 11.55 -8.49 -9.21
C PRO A 182 11.40 -7.15 -9.95
N ILE A 183 10.61 -7.17 -11.01
CA ILE A 183 10.28 -6.01 -11.84
C ILE A 183 8.81 -5.65 -11.62
N PHE A 184 8.53 -4.38 -11.44
CA PHE A 184 7.23 -3.83 -11.09
C PHE A 184 6.76 -2.80 -12.11
N ARG A 185 5.44 -2.63 -12.20
CA ARG A 185 4.80 -1.63 -13.05
C ARG A 185 4.95 -0.23 -12.48
N ALA A 186 4.95 -0.07 -11.16
CA ALA A 186 4.95 1.25 -10.55
C ALA A 186 5.75 1.32 -9.25
N TYR A 187 6.30 2.50 -8.97
CA TYR A 187 6.91 2.87 -7.69
C TYR A 187 6.54 4.32 -7.39
N GLY A 188 5.75 4.53 -6.35
CA GLY A 188 5.20 5.85 -6.07
C GLY A 188 4.40 6.43 -7.23
N ARG A 189 4.82 7.61 -7.69
CA ARG A 189 4.23 8.32 -8.85
C ARG A 189 4.78 7.87 -10.20
N ILE A 190 5.84 7.06 -10.21
CA ILE A 190 6.44 6.57 -11.45
C ILE A 190 5.71 5.31 -11.87
N VAL A 191 5.15 5.32 -13.08
CA VAL A 191 4.43 4.19 -13.67
C VAL A 191 5.01 3.85 -15.04
N ALA A 192 5.15 2.56 -15.33
CA ALA A 192 5.52 2.06 -16.64
C ALA A 192 4.51 2.54 -17.70
N GLY A 193 5.02 3.11 -18.78
CA GLY A 193 4.28 3.78 -19.84
C GLY A 193 4.30 5.31 -19.74
N ASP A 194 4.58 5.88 -18.57
CA ASP A 194 4.64 7.32 -18.40
C ASP A 194 5.90 7.92 -19.06
N VAL A 195 5.77 9.17 -19.52
CA VAL A 195 6.91 9.99 -19.91
C VAL A 195 7.25 10.93 -18.76
N ALA A 196 8.50 10.87 -18.30
CA ALA A 196 9.02 11.67 -17.22
C ALA A 196 10.23 12.50 -17.70
N THR A 197 10.44 13.64 -17.05
CA THR A 197 11.64 14.45 -17.25
C THR A 197 12.76 13.91 -16.37
N LEU A 198 13.81 13.39 -17.01
CA LEU A 198 15.04 12.92 -16.36
C LEU A 198 15.98 14.10 -16.09
N ARG A 199 16.36 14.28 -14.82
CA ARG A 199 17.34 15.26 -14.35
C ARG A 199 18.47 14.56 -13.60
N TYR A 200 19.70 14.73 -14.09
CA TYR A 200 20.87 14.08 -13.50
C TYR A 200 21.31 14.81 -12.22
N ARG A 201 20.86 14.36 -11.04
CA ARG A 201 21.25 15.00 -9.76
C ARG A 201 22.76 14.99 -9.52
N ALA A 202 23.45 13.94 -9.96
CA ALA A 202 24.92 13.83 -9.86
C ALA A 202 25.67 14.65 -10.93
N ALA A 203 24.98 15.14 -11.96
CA ALA A 203 25.56 15.93 -13.05
C ALA A 203 24.59 17.04 -13.49
N PRO A 204 24.32 18.04 -12.62
CA PRO A 204 23.25 19.02 -12.83
C PRO A 204 23.48 19.95 -14.04
N ALA A 205 24.70 19.99 -14.58
CA ALA A 205 25.03 20.73 -15.80
C ALA A 205 24.46 20.09 -17.08
N LEU A 206 24.07 18.80 -17.05
CA LEU A 206 23.48 18.14 -18.20
C LEU A 206 22.04 18.60 -18.42
N PRO A 207 21.62 18.83 -19.69
CA PRO A 207 20.26 19.22 -19.98
C PRO A 207 19.27 18.11 -19.59
N PRO A 208 18.07 18.46 -19.10
CA PRO A 208 17.02 17.49 -18.83
C PRO A 208 16.62 16.76 -20.11
N ARG A 209 16.26 15.48 -19.99
CA ARG A 209 15.82 14.64 -21.12
C ARG A 209 14.44 14.09 -20.87
N GLN A 210 13.69 13.83 -21.95
CA GLN A 210 12.46 13.03 -21.84
C GLN A 210 12.83 11.56 -21.77
N ALA A 211 12.23 10.86 -20.82
CA ALA A 211 12.46 9.46 -20.55
C ALA A 211 11.12 8.74 -20.46
N ARG A 212 10.92 7.72 -21.28
CA ARG A 212 9.77 6.83 -21.19
C ARG A 212 10.07 5.72 -20.21
N VAL A 213 9.23 5.57 -19.20
CA VAL A 213 9.41 4.54 -18.17
C VAL A 213 8.94 3.21 -18.73
N LEU A 214 9.80 2.20 -18.73
CA LEU A 214 9.46 0.84 -19.15
C LEU A 214 9.05 -0.02 -17.96
N SER A 215 9.79 0.09 -16.86
CA SER A 215 9.53 -0.64 -15.62
C SER A 215 10.29 -0.04 -14.45
N VAL A 216 10.00 -0.49 -13.23
CA VAL A 216 10.74 -0.10 -12.02
C VAL A 216 11.11 -1.32 -11.20
N PHE A 217 12.23 -1.25 -10.49
CA PHE A 217 12.74 -2.34 -9.65
C PHE A 217 13.59 -1.77 -8.49
N ASN A 218 13.86 -2.61 -7.50
CA ASN A 218 14.77 -2.23 -6.42
C ASN A 218 16.21 -2.56 -6.81
N GLY A 219 16.97 -1.55 -7.24
CA GLY A 219 18.37 -1.68 -7.63
C GLY A 219 19.33 -1.58 -6.44
N PRO A 220 20.64 -1.73 -6.66
CA PRO A 220 21.65 -1.72 -5.59
C PRO A 220 21.69 -0.44 -4.77
N SER A 221 21.33 0.70 -5.38
CA SER A 221 21.29 2.02 -4.74
C SER A 221 19.85 2.47 -4.43
N GLY A 222 18.90 1.54 -4.42
CA GLY A 222 17.49 1.79 -4.16
C GLY A 222 16.61 1.82 -5.42
N PRO A 223 15.43 2.46 -5.35
CA PRO A 223 14.45 2.46 -6.42
C PRO A 223 15.01 2.97 -7.75
N THR A 224 14.95 2.11 -8.76
CA THR A 224 15.54 2.30 -10.08
C THR A 224 14.45 2.09 -11.14
N ALA A 225 14.48 2.91 -12.18
CA ALA A 225 13.62 2.78 -13.34
C ALA A 225 14.45 2.35 -14.55
N ASP A 226 13.91 1.39 -15.29
CA ASP A 226 14.35 1.11 -16.66
C ASP A 226 13.60 2.07 -17.58
N VAL A 227 14.35 2.88 -18.34
CA VAL A 227 13.80 3.95 -19.16
C VAL A 227 14.41 3.99 -20.55
N GLU A 228 13.61 4.44 -21.51
CA GLU A 228 14.07 4.84 -22.84
C GLU A 228 14.25 6.35 -22.89
N VAL A 229 15.48 6.81 -23.13
CA VAL A 229 15.81 8.23 -23.21
C VAL A 229 16.09 8.63 -24.65
N GLU A 230 15.49 9.72 -25.12
CA GLU A 230 15.86 10.35 -26.39
C GLU A 230 17.17 11.12 -26.20
N ASP A 231 18.22 10.71 -26.91
CA ASP A 231 19.53 11.35 -26.87
C ASP A 231 20.04 11.69 -28.27
N LEU A 232 20.90 12.71 -28.35
CA LEU A 232 21.49 13.18 -29.60
C LEU A 232 22.88 12.56 -29.76
N VAL A 233 22.98 11.50 -30.55
CA VAL A 233 24.24 10.79 -30.79
C VAL A 233 24.73 11.13 -32.19
N ARG A 234 25.85 11.86 -32.28
CA ARG A 234 26.47 12.30 -33.55
C ARG A 234 25.48 13.06 -34.47
N GLY A 235 24.67 13.96 -33.88
CA GLY A 235 23.71 14.78 -34.62
C GLY A 235 22.41 14.06 -35.03
N ARG A 236 22.21 12.80 -34.62
CA ARG A 236 20.95 12.05 -34.85
C ARG A 236 20.28 11.71 -33.52
N THR A 237 18.95 11.87 -33.47
CA THR A 237 18.15 11.41 -32.33
C THR A 237 18.16 9.89 -32.28
N ARG A 238 18.50 9.32 -31.12
CA ARG A 238 18.45 7.89 -30.84
C ARG A 238 17.75 7.64 -29.51
N ILE A 239 16.96 6.56 -29.47
CA ILE A 239 16.37 6.05 -28.24
C ILE A 239 17.39 5.12 -27.59
N CYS A 240 17.81 5.43 -26.37
CA CYS A 240 18.78 4.64 -25.63
C CYS A 240 18.14 4.12 -24.34
N PRO A 241 18.08 2.79 -24.12
CA PRO A 241 17.66 2.23 -22.85
C PRO A 241 18.71 2.53 -21.77
N ARG A 242 18.28 2.93 -20.58
CA ARG A 242 19.13 3.24 -19.44
C ARG A 242 18.43 2.90 -18.14
N TRP A 243 19.20 2.51 -17.14
CA TRP A 243 18.75 2.49 -15.77
C TRP A 243 19.06 3.81 -15.09
N VAL A 244 18.06 4.40 -14.45
CA VAL A 244 18.18 5.68 -13.76
C VAL A 244 17.55 5.57 -12.38
N SER A 245 18.04 6.37 -11.43
CA SER A 245 17.38 6.47 -10.12
C SER A 245 15.98 7.02 -10.31
N VAL A 246 14.98 6.44 -9.65
CA VAL A 246 13.62 6.99 -9.67
C VAL A 246 13.60 8.43 -9.15
N ALA A 247 14.49 8.78 -8.22
CA ALA A 247 14.57 10.14 -7.70
C ALA A 247 15.21 11.15 -8.67
N ASP A 248 15.70 10.72 -9.83
CA ASP A 248 16.10 11.58 -10.96
C ASP A 248 14.93 11.84 -11.94
N LEU A 249 13.80 11.14 -11.78
CA LEU A 249 12.63 11.25 -12.65
C LEU A 249 11.58 12.17 -12.05
N HIS A 250 11.10 13.11 -12.87
CA HIS A 250 10.02 14.02 -12.52
C HIS A 250 8.87 13.85 -13.50
N THR A 251 7.73 13.35 -13.02
CA THR A 251 6.52 13.26 -13.83
C THR A 251 5.94 14.65 -14.04
N SER A 252 5.56 14.98 -15.28
CA SER A 252 4.74 16.15 -15.52
C SER A 252 3.37 15.86 -14.95
N THR A 253 2.99 16.53 -13.87
CA THR A 253 1.61 16.54 -13.39
C THR A 253 0.76 17.06 -14.54
N LYS A 254 -0.01 16.19 -15.20
CA LYS A 254 -1.23 16.63 -15.85
C LYS A 254 -2.12 17.15 -14.73
N GLU A 255 -2.26 18.46 -14.64
CA GLU A 255 -3.39 19.09 -13.94
C GLU A 255 -4.67 18.42 -14.46
N PRO A 256 -5.54 17.88 -13.58
CA PRO A 256 -6.85 17.46 -14.03
C PRO A 256 -7.60 18.70 -14.50
N ALA A 257 -8.02 18.67 -15.76
CA ALA A 257 -8.96 19.63 -16.34
C ALA A 257 -10.31 19.59 -15.60
#